data_AF-A0A7V4XCK1-F1
#
_entry.id   AF-A0A7V4XCK1-F1
#
_cell.length_a   1.000
_cell.length_b   1.000
_cell.length_c   1.000
_cell.angle_alpha   90.00
_cell.angle_beta   90.00
_cell.angle_gamma   90.00
#
_symmetry.space_group_name_H-M   'P 1'
#
loop_
_entity.id
_entity.type
_entity.pdbx_description
1 polymer ?
#
loop_
_entity_poly.entity_id
_entity_poly.type
_entity_poly.pdbx_seq_one_letter_code
_entity_poly.pdbx_strand_id
1 'polypeptide(L)'
;MRRRYRMRKIFVLAVVLLLAASAAFAETGYITGFENYTLDQDVMFRTPTFSGSTSGMLETTPSYTGVTDLNAHSGTQSLRVDWQWKAAQTSPWLRLTTYSTATSTLPLGNPTISINNRFGFWILLPSGTPDIKLGIAVREDNSTQPIGASGTASGGIEFVGCTGFAAPTRTITASDSWQYVEFVLPQEPVVAFAGTTANGKLESTTGKGNLESLVITPTDPNNVGPYTIFLDDFAVVPEPGSLLAIGTGLIGMIGFAIRRRRA
;
A
#
# COMPACT_ATOMS: atom_id res chain seq x y z
N MET A 1 -22.65 39.00 -27.27
CA MET A 1 -22.44 38.74 -25.82
C MET A 1 -22.42 37.24 -25.45
N ARG A 2 -23.44 36.43 -25.82
CA ARG A 2 -23.55 34.99 -25.47
C ARG A 2 -22.35 34.09 -25.87
N ARG A 3 -21.67 34.38 -26.99
CA ARG A 3 -20.52 33.59 -27.50
C ARG A 3 -19.25 33.71 -26.64
N ARG A 4 -18.98 34.90 -26.07
CA ARG A 4 -17.84 35.13 -25.16
C ARG A 4 -18.06 34.49 -23.79
N TYR A 5 -19.30 34.46 -23.30
CA TYR A 5 -19.67 33.81 -22.04
C TYR A 5 -19.55 32.27 -22.11
N ARG A 6 -19.97 31.65 -23.22
CA ARG A 6 -19.79 30.20 -23.47
C ARG A 6 -18.32 29.79 -23.54
N MET A 7 -17.47 30.59 -24.19
CA MET A 7 -16.02 30.29 -24.25
C MET A 7 -15.34 30.40 -22.89
N ARG A 8 -15.71 31.37 -22.04
CA ARG A 8 -15.16 31.48 -20.67
C ARG A 8 -15.52 30.27 -19.82
N LYS A 9 -16.76 29.77 -19.88
CA LYS A 9 -17.17 28.56 -19.13
C LYS A 9 -16.42 27.31 -19.57
N ILE A 10 -16.20 27.15 -20.88
CA ILE A 10 -15.51 25.97 -21.43
C ILE A 10 -14.01 26.02 -21.11
N PHE A 11 -13.40 27.21 -21.13
CA PHE A 11 -12.01 27.39 -20.74
C PHE A 11 -11.79 27.16 -19.24
N VAL A 12 -12.70 27.65 -18.39
CA VAL A 12 -12.67 27.38 -16.95
C VAL A 12 -12.84 25.88 -16.66
N LEU A 13 -13.77 25.20 -17.34
CA LEU A 13 -13.98 23.76 -17.17
C LEU A 13 -12.76 22.93 -17.60
N ALA A 14 -12.11 23.30 -18.72
CA ALA A 14 -10.91 22.63 -19.19
C ALA A 14 -9.70 22.82 -18.25
N VAL A 15 -9.54 24.02 -17.69
CA VAL A 15 -8.49 24.30 -16.70
C VAL A 15 -8.74 23.53 -15.40
N VAL A 16 -9.99 23.45 -14.94
CA VAL A 16 -10.37 22.66 -13.75
C VAL A 16 -10.12 21.16 -13.97
N LEU A 17 -10.44 20.61 -15.15
CA LEU A 17 -10.16 19.21 -15.49
C LEU A 17 -8.66 18.91 -15.56
N LEU A 18 -7.85 19.81 -16.12
CA LEU A 18 -6.39 19.64 -16.18
C LEU A 18 -5.74 19.68 -14.78
N LEU A 19 -6.22 20.59 -13.92
CA LEU A 19 -5.78 20.69 -12.52
C LEU A 19 -6.17 19.45 -11.71
N ALA A 20 -7.41 18.95 -11.87
CA ALA A 20 -7.87 17.73 -11.21
C ALA A 20 -7.07 16.49 -11.64
N ALA A 21 -6.73 16.37 -12.94
CA ALA A 21 -5.86 15.31 -13.42
C ALA A 21 -4.45 15.40 -12.79
N SER A 22 -3.86 16.60 -12.71
CA SER A 22 -2.53 16.77 -12.09
C SER A 22 -2.50 16.43 -10.60
N ALA A 23 -3.58 16.71 -9.87
CA ALA A 23 -3.72 16.35 -8.46
C ALA A 23 -3.87 14.82 -8.27
N ALA A 24 -4.64 14.16 -9.14
CA ALA A 24 -4.77 12.71 -9.12
C ALA A 24 -3.43 11.99 -9.35
N PHE A 25 -2.58 12.49 -10.26
CA PHE A 25 -1.24 11.92 -10.48
C PHE A 25 -0.27 12.19 -9.32
N ALA A 26 -0.41 13.30 -8.59
CA ALA A 26 0.41 13.61 -7.42
C ALA A 26 0.11 12.70 -6.20
N GLU A 27 -1.00 11.97 -6.25
CA GLU A 27 -1.41 10.99 -5.24
C GLU A 27 -1.19 9.54 -5.68
N THR A 28 -0.54 9.32 -6.82
CA THR A 28 -0.15 8.00 -7.34
C THR A 28 1.36 7.93 -7.53
N GLY A 29 1.94 6.74 -7.47
CA GLY A 29 3.36 6.60 -7.68
C GLY A 29 3.87 5.19 -7.41
N TYR A 30 4.92 4.82 -8.13
CA TYR A 30 5.75 3.67 -7.82
C TYR A 30 6.57 3.97 -6.56
N ILE A 31 6.56 3.05 -5.60
CA ILE A 31 7.27 3.19 -4.34
C ILE A 31 8.61 2.45 -4.42
N THR A 32 8.59 1.15 -4.69
CA THR A 32 9.82 0.35 -4.81
C THR A 32 9.54 -1.03 -5.42
N GLY A 33 10.53 -1.56 -6.13
CA GLY A 33 10.70 -2.98 -6.46
C GLY A 33 12.04 -3.49 -5.96
N PHE A 34 12.62 -2.81 -4.95
CA PHE A 34 13.83 -3.22 -4.25
C PHE A 34 15.13 -3.24 -5.07
N GLU A 35 15.07 -2.79 -6.33
CA GLU A 35 16.24 -2.58 -7.18
C GLU A 35 17.21 -1.55 -6.57
N ASN A 36 18.51 -1.82 -6.69
CA ASN A 36 19.62 -0.98 -6.21
C ASN A 36 19.83 -0.96 -4.70
N TYR A 37 19.15 -1.82 -3.94
CA TYR A 37 19.48 -2.08 -2.54
C TYR A 37 20.47 -3.24 -2.43
N THR A 38 21.25 -3.24 -1.36
CA THR A 38 22.19 -4.33 -1.10
C THR A 38 21.41 -5.60 -0.74
N LEU A 39 21.85 -6.76 -1.22
CA LEU A 39 21.29 -8.04 -0.78
C LEU A 39 21.36 -8.18 0.74
N ASP A 40 20.40 -8.87 1.33
CA ASP A 40 20.19 -9.04 2.77
C ASP A 40 19.88 -7.75 3.56
N GLN A 41 19.68 -6.61 2.88
CA GLN A 41 19.31 -5.36 3.54
C GLN A 41 17.82 -5.32 3.86
N ASP A 42 17.47 -5.02 5.12
CA ASP A 42 16.11 -4.62 5.50
C ASP A 42 15.72 -3.32 4.77
N VAL A 43 14.69 -3.38 3.93
CA VAL A 43 14.13 -2.23 3.20
C VAL A 43 12.62 -2.26 3.32
N MET A 44 12.02 -1.09 3.58
CA MET A 44 10.60 -0.84 3.79
C MET A 44 10.00 -1.54 5.02
N PHE A 45 10.25 -2.83 5.23
CA PHE A 45 9.76 -3.62 6.35
C PHE A 45 10.88 -4.05 7.29
N ARG A 46 10.54 -4.16 8.57
CA ARG A 46 11.38 -4.77 9.60
C ARG A 46 11.21 -6.27 9.62
N THR A 47 12.17 -6.96 10.23
CA THR A 47 12.05 -8.39 10.53
C THR A 47 10.77 -8.72 11.31
N PRO A 48 10.17 -9.90 11.12
CA PRO A 48 8.87 -10.26 11.71
C PRO A 48 8.79 -10.12 13.24
N THR A 49 9.87 -10.45 13.96
CA THR A 49 9.91 -10.36 15.43
C THR A 49 10.13 -8.94 15.96
N PHE A 50 10.36 -7.94 15.09
CA PHE A 50 10.56 -6.55 15.51
C PHE A 50 9.32 -5.96 16.20
N SER A 51 8.13 -6.32 15.73
CA SER A 51 6.88 -5.77 16.28
C SER A 51 6.57 -6.36 17.66
N GLY A 52 6.65 -5.52 18.69
CA GLY A 52 6.34 -5.92 20.07
C GLY A 52 4.90 -6.39 20.30
N SER A 53 3.95 -6.05 19.40
CA SER A 53 2.55 -6.52 19.51
C SER A 53 2.35 -7.95 19.00
N THR A 54 3.30 -8.49 18.23
CA THR A 54 3.17 -9.81 17.60
C THR A 54 4.36 -10.75 17.87
N SER A 55 5.50 -10.24 18.34
CA SER A 55 6.69 -11.05 18.64
C SER A 55 6.43 -12.19 19.64
N GLY A 56 5.49 -12.00 20.57
CA GLY A 56 5.04 -13.05 21.49
C GLY A 56 4.46 -14.29 20.80
N MET A 57 3.88 -14.12 19.60
CA MET A 57 3.23 -15.18 18.82
C MET A 57 4.17 -15.89 17.85
N LEU A 58 5.38 -15.36 17.65
CA LEU A 58 6.34 -15.83 16.66
C LEU A 58 7.49 -16.60 17.32
N GLU A 59 8.02 -17.59 16.62
CA GLU A 59 9.31 -18.17 16.97
C GLU A 59 10.43 -17.15 16.80
N THR A 60 11.50 -17.29 17.59
CA THR A 60 12.68 -16.41 17.46
C THR A 60 13.38 -16.60 16.10
N THR A 61 13.36 -17.83 15.58
CA THR A 61 13.90 -18.21 14.28
C THR A 61 12.94 -19.18 13.58
N PRO A 62 12.65 -19.01 12.28
CA PRO A 62 13.11 -17.92 11.41
C PRO A 62 12.44 -16.58 11.73
N SER A 63 13.21 -15.49 11.56
CA SER A 63 12.72 -14.11 11.56
C SER A 63 13.64 -13.30 10.66
N TYR A 64 13.28 -13.21 9.38
CA TYR A 64 14.11 -12.60 8.35
C TYR A 64 13.30 -11.62 7.50
N THR A 65 13.94 -10.53 7.11
CA THR A 65 13.50 -9.61 6.06
C THR A 65 14.75 -9.13 5.35
N GLY A 66 14.77 -9.14 4.02
CA GLY A 66 15.96 -8.71 3.29
C GLY A 66 15.77 -8.71 1.79
N VAL A 67 16.44 -7.80 1.10
CA VAL A 67 16.48 -7.78 -0.36
C VAL A 67 17.20 -9.02 -0.87
N THR A 68 16.66 -9.66 -1.90
CA THR A 68 17.16 -10.91 -2.46
C THR A 68 17.07 -10.92 -3.98
N ASP A 69 17.88 -11.75 -4.63
CA ASP A 69 17.86 -12.04 -6.05
C ASP A 69 17.31 -13.45 -6.36
N LEU A 70 16.78 -14.16 -5.34
CA LEU A 70 16.23 -15.51 -5.50
C LEU A 70 14.97 -15.55 -6.35
N ASN A 71 14.12 -14.52 -6.22
CA ASN A 71 12.92 -14.32 -7.01
C ASN A 71 12.73 -12.81 -7.22
N ALA A 72 12.18 -12.43 -8.35
CA ALA A 72 11.75 -11.06 -8.63
C ALA A 72 10.51 -11.12 -9.53
N HIS A 73 9.56 -10.21 -9.33
CA HIS A 73 8.42 -10.07 -10.25
C HIS A 73 8.87 -9.23 -11.46
N SER A 74 9.46 -8.07 -11.19
CA SER A 74 10.12 -7.26 -12.19
C SER A 74 11.61 -7.09 -11.83
N GLY A 75 12.44 -6.75 -12.82
CA GLY A 75 13.86 -6.56 -12.57
C GLY A 75 14.60 -7.84 -12.14
N THR A 76 15.44 -7.72 -11.11
CA THR A 76 16.33 -8.77 -10.62
C THR A 76 16.29 -8.96 -9.11
N GLN A 77 15.66 -8.06 -8.36
CA GLN A 77 15.60 -8.10 -6.90
C GLN A 77 14.15 -8.04 -6.40
N SER A 78 13.90 -8.60 -5.23
CA SER A 78 12.66 -8.39 -4.46
C SER A 78 12.95 -8.43 -2.96
N LEU A 79 11.93 -8.23 -2.12
CA LEU A 79 12.07 -8.39 -0.68
C LEU A 79 11.58 -9.78 -0.23
N ARG A 80 12.44 -10.55 0.42
CA ARG A 80 12.06 -11.82 1.08
C ARG A 80 11.74 -11.59 2.54
N VAL A 81 10.74 -12.30 3.04
CA VAL A 81 10.36 -12.33 4.45
C VAL A 81 10.12 -13.77 4.90
N ASP A 82 10.72 -14.17 6.02
CA ASP A 82 10.53 -15.49 6.62
C ASP A 82 10.12 -15.41 8.09
N TRP A 83 9.13 -16.20 8.48
CA TRP A 83 8.71 -16.32 9.88
C TRP A 83 8.11 -17.68 10.20
N GLN A 84 7.90 -17.93 11.49
CA GLN A 84 7.13 -19.08 11.97
C GLN A 84 6.28 -18.68 13.18
N TRP A 85 5.06 -19.19 13.25
CA TRP A 85 4.19 -19.06 14.42
C TRP A 85 4.63 -20.02 15.52
N LYS A 86 4.40 -19.64 16.78
CA LYS A 86 4.45 -20.61 17.88
C LYS A 86 3.26 -21.57 17.80
N ALA A 87 3.43 -22.76 18.35
CA ALA A 87 2.32 -23.68 18.55
C ALA A 87 1.28 -23.13 19.54
N ALA A 88 0.04 -23.64 19.43
CA ALA A 88 -1.07 -23.37 20.35
C ALA A 88 -1.41 -21.87 20.53
N GLN A 89 -1.14 -21.03 19.53
CA GLN A 89 -1.59 -19.64 19.53
C GLN A 89 -3.09 -19.55 19.22
N THR A 90 -3.79 -18.69 19.92
CA THR A 90 -5.18 -18.34 19.59
C THR A 90 -5.17 -17.10 18.70
N SER A 91 -5.69 -17.22 17.48
CA SER A 91 -5.71 -16.13 16.47
C SER A 91 -4.33 -15.47 16.24
N PRO A 92 -3.29 -16.25 15.88
CA PRO A 92 -1.96 -15.69 15.58
C PRO A 92 -2.01 -14.70 14.41
N TRP A 93 -1.23 -13.63 14.50
CA TRP A 93 -1.12 -12.63 13.44
C TRP A 93 0.23 -11.90 13.48
N LEU A 94 0.70 -11.44 12.32
CA LEU A 94 2.00 -10.82 12.09
C LEU A 94 1.73 -9.38 11.68
N ARG A 95 2.32 -8.46 12.45
CA ARG A 95 2.45 -7.06 12.08
C ARG A 95 3.84 -6.87 11.48
N LEU A 96 3.95 -7.08 10.17
CA LEU A 96 5.20 -6.83 9.44
C LEU A 96 5.32 -5.32 9.23
N THR A 97 5.97 -4.65 10.19
CA THR A 97 5.93 -3.19 10.31
C THR A 97 6.98 -2.48 9.45
N THR A 98 6.63 -1.30 8.95
CA THR A 98 7.54 -0.38 8.28
C THR A 98 8.22 0.61 9.24
N TYR A 99 8.10 0.37 10.56
CA TYR A 99 8.47 1.31 11.60
C TYR A 99 9.89 1.86 11.43
N SER A 100 9.99 3.18 11.33
CA SER A 100 11.24 3.92 11.26
C SER A 100 11.17 5.20 12.08
N THR A 101 12.26 5.53 12.75
CA THR A 101 12.45 6.80 13.48
C THR A 101 13.86 7.32 13.24
N ALA A 102 14.16 8.53 13.73
CA ALA A 102 15.51 9.08 13.66
C ALA A 102 16.57 8.21 14.39
N THR A 103 16.17 7.46 15.42
CA THR A 103 17.08 6.61 16.22
C THR A 103 17.02 5.14 15.85
N SER A 104 16.05 4.74 15.02
CA SER A 104 15.91 3.40 14.47
C SER A 104 15.53 3.57 13.00
N THR A 105 16.53 3.78 12.16
CA THR A 105 16.31 4.05 10.74
C THR A 105 16.06 2.76 9.97
N LEU A 106 15.22 2.88 8.93
CA LEU A 106 14.93 1.85 7.93
C LEU A 106 14.81 2.57 6.58
N PRO A 107 15.55 2.16 5.55
CA PRO A 107 15.34 2.66 4.19
C PRO A 107 13.89 2.44 3.76
N LEU A 108 13.23 3.48 3.21
CA LEU A 108 11.81 3.47 2.86
C LEU A 108 10.86 3.13 4.03
N GLY A 109 11.29 3.34 5.28
CA GLY A 109 10.42 3.17 6.43
C GLY A 109 9.30 4.21 6.48
N ASN A 110 8.14 3.78 6.98
CA ASN A 110 6.87 4.52 7.01
C ASN A 110 6.54 5.18 5.64
N PRO A 111 6.44 4.45 4.53
CA PRO A 111 6.25 5.08 3.23
C PRO A 111 4.87 5.75 3.16
N THR A 112 4.83 7.01 2.71
CA THR A 112 3.59 7.77 2.55
C THR A 112 2.76 7.20 1.40
N ILE A 113 1.46 7.00 1.63
CA ILE A 113 0.48 6.51 0.64
C ILE A 113 -0.74 7.44 0.61
N SER A 114 -1.43 7.52 -0.52
CA SER A 114 -2.75 8.17 -0.58
C SER A 114 -3.80 7.21 -0.04
N ILE A 115 -4.71 7.70 0.81
CA ILE A 115 -5.85 6.92 1.31
C ILE A 115 -7.09 7.04 0.41
N ASN A 116 -7.00 7.89 -0.63
CA ASN A 116 -8.08 8.11 -1.60
C ASN A 116 -7.95 7.22 -2.85
N ASN A 117 -6.87 6.45 -2.94
CA ASN A 117 -6.50 5.65 -4.10
C ASN A 117 -6.27 4.19 -3.71
N ARG A 118 -5.83 3.41 -4.69
CA ARG A 118 -5.51 1.99 -4.52
C ARG A 118 -4.06 1.84 -4.10
N PHE A 119 -3.81 0.94 -3.16
CA PHE A 119 -2.47 0.51 -2.81
C PHE A 119 -2.30 -0.94 -3.24
N GLY A 120 -1.24 -1.22 -4.00
CA GLY A 120 -1.02 -2.56 -4.54
C GLY A 120 0.44 -2.92 -4.67
N PHE A 121 0.68 -4.22 -4.76
CA PHE A 121 2.00 -4.83 -4.87
C PHE A 121 1.87 -6.28 -5.36
N TRP A 122 2.98 -6.86 -5.77
CA TRP A 122 3.07 -8.27 -6.14
C TRP A 122 3.59 -9.08 -4.97
N ILE A 123 2.99 -10.25 -4.75
CA ILE A 123 3.41 -11.21 -3.73
C ILE A 123 3.62 -12.59 -4.38
N LEU A 124 4.73 -13.23 -4.05
CA LEU A 124 4.96 -14.65 -4.29
C LEU A 124 4.92 -15.37 -2.95
N LEU A 125 4.03 -16.34 -2.84
CA LEU A 125 3.91 -17.27 -1.71
C LEU A 125 4.20 -18.66 -2.28
N PRO A 126 5.46 -19.13 -2.27
CA PRO A 126 5.85 -20.38 -2.95
C PRO A 126 5.01 -21.57 -2.50
N SER A 127 4.76 -22.55 -3.36
CA SER A 127 3.81 -23.64 -3.09
C SER A 127 4.14 -24.52 -1.87
N GLY A 128 5.37 -24.44 -1.34
CA GLY A 128 5.79 -25.09 -0.10
C GLY A 128 5.42 -24.33 1.18
N THR A 129 4.84 -23.13 1.06
CA THR A 129 4.38 -22.31 2.18
C THR A 129 2.87 -22.49 2.41
N PRO A 130 2.35 -22.46 3.64
CA PRO A 130 0.91 -22.48 3.87
C PRO A 130 0.21 -21.19 3.42
N ASP A 131 -1.06 -21.29 3.05
CA ASP A 131 -1.92 -20.15 2.70
C ASP A 131 -2.05 -19.14 3.84
N ILE A 132 -2.07 -17.85 3.49
CA ILE A 132 -2.21 -16.74 4.45
C ILE A 132 -3.47 -15.92 4.16
N LYS A 133 -3.91 -15.14 5.15
CA LYS A 133 -4.76 -13.97 4.91
C LYS A 133 -3.97 -12.69 5.09
N LEU A 134 -4.34 -11.67 4.30
CA LEU A 134 -3.57 -10.45 4.16
C LEU A 134 -4.46 -9.21 4.25
N GLY A 135 -4.06 -8.31 5.14
CA GLY A 135 -4.55 -6.95 5.30
C GLY A 135 -3.37 -5.99 5.36
N ILE A 136 -3.66 -4.70 5.52
CA ILE A 136 -2.62 -3.70 5.81
C ILE A 136 -3.02 -2.90 7.05
N ALA A 137 -2.05 -2.23 7.65
CA ALA A 137 -2.31 -1.17 8.61
C ALA A 137 -1.85 0.15 8.00
N VAL A 138 -2.67 1.19 8.19
CA VAL A 138 -2.39 2.55 7.75
C VAL A 138 -2.33 3.45 8.96
N ARG A 139 -1.30 4.28 9.03
CA ARG A 139 -1.10 5.30 10.04
C ARG A 139 -1.67 6.63 9.55
N GLU A 140 -2.55 7.21 10.34
CA GLU A 140 -3.17 8.50 10.08
C GLU A 140 -2.36 9.62 10.72
N ASP A 141 -1.53 10.27 9.92
CA ASP A 141 -0.66 11.36 10.38
C ASP A 141 -0.83 12.67 9.59
N ASN A 142 -1.77 12.69 8.64
CA ASN A 142 -1.96 13.81 7.70
C ASN A 142 -0.67 14.16 6.93
N SER A 143 0.13 13.15 6.56
CA SER A 143 1.39 13.37 5.83
C SER A 143 1.21 14.29 4.63
N THR A 144 2.12 15.26 4.50
CA THR A 144 2.23 16.14 3.33
C THR A 144 3.33 15.67 2.37
N GLN A 145 4.00 14.57 2.69
CA GLN A 145 5.13 14.06 1.92
C GLN A 145 4.68 13.51 0.55
N PRO A 146 5.59 13.44 -0.43
CA PRO A 146 5.36 12.70 -1.66
C PRO A 146 5.06 11.21 -1.38
N ILE A 147 4.34 10.55 -2.29
CA ILE A 147 4.12 9.10 -2.22
C ILE A 147 5.47 8.38 -2.16
N GLY A 148 5.59 7.38 -1.28
CA GLY A 148 6.81 6.59 -1.06
C GLY A 148 7.86 7.25 -0.17
N ALA A 149 7.80 8.56 0.07
CA ALA A 149 8.69 9.23 1.01
C ALA A 149 8.34 8.88 2.46
N SER A 150 9.35 8.83 3.32
CA SER A 150 9.18 8.54 4.75
C SER A 150 8.29 9.59 5.44
N GLY A 151 7.17 9.16 6.01
CA GLY A 151 6.38 9.98 6.92
C GLY A 151 6.72 9.71 8.38
N THR A 152 5.74 9.88 9.26
CA THR A 152 6.00 9.89 10.71
C THR A 152 5.74 8.54 11.37
N ALA A 153 6.17 8.40 12.63
CA ALA A 153 5.85 7.26 13.49
C ALA A 153 4.72 7.57 14.49
N SER A 154 3.97 8.65 14.28
CA SER A 154 2.94 9.16 15.20
C SER A 154 1.55 9.12 14.57
N GLY A 155 0.49 9.18 15.39
CA GLY A 155 -0.89 9.10 14.92
C GLY A 155 -1.56 7.75 15.17
N GLY A 156 -2.86 7.70 14.91
CA GLY A 156 -3.68 6.50 14.96
C GLY A 156 -3.28 5.50 13.89
N ILE A 157 -3.56 4.23 14.15
CA ILE A 157 -3.34 3.13 13.22
C ILE A 157 -4.66 2.41 13.02
N GLU A 158 -5.01 2.24 11.76
CA GLU A 158 -6.22 1.59 11.28
C GLU A 158 -5.84 0.33 10.51
N PHE A 159 -6.49 -0.79 10.81
CA PHE A 159 -6.43 -1.96 9.95
C PHE A 159 -7.36 -1.78 8.76
N VAL A 160 -6.89 -2.10 7.57
CA VAL A 160 -7.60 -1.96 6.30
C VAL A 160 -7.66 -3.32 5.62
N GLY A 161 -8.83 -3.67 5.10
CA GLY A 161 -9.11 -5.01 4.59
C GLY A 161 -9.42 -6.04 5.68
N CYS A 162 -9.70 -5.56 6.90
CA CYS A 162 -9.99 -6.36 8.09
C CYS A 162 -11.42 -6.13 8.57
N THR A 163 -12.11 -7.18 9.01
CA THR A 163 -13.48 -7.09 9.60
C THR A 163 -13.49 -7.16 11.12
N GLY A 164 -12.33 -7.32 11.73
CA GLY A 164 -12.11 -7.34 13.17
C GLY A 164 -10.62 -7.17 13.48
N PHE A 165 -10.27 -7.23 14.77
CA PHE A 165 -8.87 -7.13 15.20
C PHE A 165 -8.02 -8.20 14.49
N ALA A 166 -7.04 -7.75 13.70
CA ALA A 166 -6.14 -8.61 12.93
C ALA A 166 -6.88 -9.75 12.20
N ALA A 167 -8.04 -9.45 11.62
CA ALA A 167 -8.85 -10.40 10.88
C ALA A 167 -8.96 -10.00 9.41
N PRO A 168 -7.89 -10.17 8.59
CA PRO A 168 -7.94 -9.86 7.18
C PRO A 168 -8.92 -10.75 6.43
N THR A 169 -9.47 -10.21 5.35
CA THR A 169 -10.50 -10.88 4.53
C THR A 169 -9.94 -11.55 3.26
N ARG A 170 -8.78 -11.10 2.78
CA ARG A 170 -8.18 -11.55 1.52
C ARG A 170 -7.27 -12.75 1.76
N THR A 171 -7.57 -13.88 1.14
CA THR A 171 -6.70 -15.07 1.16
C THR A 171 -5.70 -15.00 0.02
N ILE A 172 -4.44 -15.30 0.31
CA ILE A 172 -3.38 -15.54 -0.68
C ILE A 172 -3.07 -17.03 -0.62
N THR A 173 -3.33 -17.72 -1.73
CA THR A 173 -3.07 -19.16 -1.83
C THR A 173 -1.67 -19.40 -2.36
N ALA A 174 -0.98 -20.36 -1.76
CA ALA A 174 0.40 -20.66 -2.12
C ALA A 174 0.48 -21.20 -3.56
N SER A 175 1.37 -20.61 -4.34
CA SER A 175 1.64 -21.00 -5.72
C SER A 175 3.01 -20.49 -6.15
N ASP A 176 3.63 -21.14 -7.13
CA ASP A 176 4.89 -20.68 -7.72
C ASP A 176 4.69 -19.54 -8.73
N SER A 177 3.61 -18.77 -8.59
CA SER A 177 3.27 -17.65 -9.44
C SER A 177 3.08 -16.39 -8.60
N TRP A 178 3.61 -15.29 -9.10
CA TRP A 178 3.37 -13.97 -8.54
C TRP A 178 1.89 -13.60 -8.64
N GLN A 179 1.34 -13.06 -7.56
CA GLN A 179 -0.05 -12.66 -7.43
C GLN A 179 -0.11 -11.16 -7.17
N TYR A 180 -0.92 -10.43 -7.93
CA TYR A 180 -1.15 -9.02 -7.68
C TYR A 180 -2.18 -8.85 -6.56
N VAL A 181 -1.82 -8.08 -5.55
CA VAL A 181 -2.70 -7.73 -4.43
C VAL A 181 -2.97 -6.24 -4.48
N GLU A 182 -4.25 -5.88 -4.32
CA GLU A 182 -4.69 -4.50 -4.30
C GLU A 182 -5.70 -4.26 -3.19
N PHE A 183 -5.53 -3.13 -2.51
CA PHE A 183 -6.46 -2.56 -1.54
C PHE A 183 -7.05 -1.29 -2.11
N VAL A 184 -8.37 -1.26 -2.29
CA VAL A 184 -9.09 -0.08 -2.76
C VAL A 184 -9.48 0.74 -1.53
N LEU A 185 -8.54 1.56 -1.04
CA LEU A 185 -8.56 2.05 0.35
C LEU A 185 -9.87 2.74 0.77
N PRO A 186 -10.55 3.56 -0.07
CA PRO A 186 -11.84 4.14 0.29
C PRO A 186 -13.00 3.15 0.47
N GLN A 187 -12.87 1.90 0.01
CA GLN A 187 -13.90 0.87 -0.01
C GLN A 187 -13.56 -0.33 0.86
N GLU A 188 -12.34 -0.43 1.36
CA GLU A 188 -11.92 -1.51 2.25
C GLU A 188 -12.60 -1.38 3.62
N PRO A 189 -12.96 -2.49 4.28
CA PRO A 189 -13.39 -2.44 5.67
C PRO A 189 -12.23 -1.97 6.57
N VAL A 190 -12.55 -1.09 7.51
CA VAL A 190 -11.57 -0.45 8.41
C VAL A 190 -11.90 -0.76 9.87
N VAL A 191 -10.88 -1.09 10.65
CA VAL A 191 -10.99 -1.41 12.09
C VAL A 191 -9.89 -0.72 12.87
N ALA A 192 -10.27 -0.02 13.93
CA ALA A 192 -9.32 0.64 14.83
C ALA A 192 -8.34 -0.38 15.42
N PHE A 193 -7.04 -0.06 15.35
CA PHE A 193 -6.01 -0.88 15.97
C PHE A 193 -5.39 -0.20 17.19
N ALA A 194 -4.72 0.93 17.00
CA ALA A 194 -3.91 1.53 18.06
C ALA A 194 -3.72 3.03 17.89
N GLY A 195 -3.39 3.70 18.99
CA GLY A 195 -3.25 5.16 19.03
C GLY A 195 -4.56 5.87 19.35
N THR A 196 -4.46 7.11 19.84
CA THR A 196 -5.59 7.85 20.41
C THR A 196 -6.58 8.39 19.38
N THR A 197 -6.19 8.42 18.10
CA THR A 197 -7.05 8.91 17.02
C THR A 197 -7.69 7.79 16.21
N ALA A 198 -7.29 6.53 16.43
CA ALA A 198 -7.87 5.40 15.71
C ALA A 198 -9.35 5.23 16.11
N ASN A 199 -10.22 5.21 15.11
CA ASN A 199 -11.67 5.22 15.24
C ASN A 199 -12.40 4.26 14.28
N GLY A 200 -11.68 3.44 13.50
CA GLY A 200 -12.27 2.48 12.57
C GLY A 200 -12.67 3.13 11.24
N LYS A 201 -12.05 4.25 10.88
CA LYS A 201 -12.20 4.93 9.59
C LYS A 201 -10.82 5.39 9.12
N LEU A 202 -10.62 5.45 7.81
CA LEU A 202 -9.47 6.14 7.24
C LEU A 202 -9.82 7.60 7.00
N GLU A 203 -9.20 8.49 7.75
CA GLU A 203 -9.42 9.93 7.73
C GLU A 203 -8.09 10.68 7.61
N SER A 204 -8.04 11.61 6.66
CA SER A 204 -6.88 12.49 6.48
C SER A 204 -7.32 13.82 5.89
N THR A 205 -6.80 14.90 6.45
CA THR A 205 -6.97 16.26 5.92
C THR A 205 -6.15 16.51 4.66
N THR A 206 -5.11 15.71 4.41
CA THR A 206 -4.26 15.78 3.22
C THR A 206 -4.59 14.71 2.18
N GLY A 207 -5.50 13.79 2.50
CA GLY A 207 -5.76 12.60 1.67
C GLY A 207 -4.65 11.55 1.73
N LYS A 208 -3.68 11.70 2.64
CA LYS A 208 -2.51 10.80 2.78
C LYS A 208 -2.30 10.34 4.22
N GLY A 209 -1.67 9.18 4.34
CA GLY A 209 -1.14 8.61 5.58
C GLY A 209 0.11 7.79 5.26
N ASN A 210 0.49 6.88 6.16
CA ASN A 210 1.63 5.99 5.93
C ASN A 210 1.19 4.54 5.93
N LEU A 211 1.75 3.75 5.03
CA LEU A 211 1.75 2.30 5.23
C LEU A 211 2.48 2.05 6.55
N GLU A 212 1.83 1.35 7.46
CA GLU A 212 2.38 1.04 8.78
C GLU A 212 2.84 -0.41 8.83
N SER A 213 2.05 -1.33 8.28
CA SER A 213 2.41 -2.75 8.23
C SER A 213 1.61 -3.53 7.21
N LEU A 214 2.10 -4.72 6.87
CA LEU A 214 1.23 -5.81 6.44
C LEU A 214 0.68 -6.52 7.68
N VAL A 215 -0.61 -6.86 7.64
CA VAL A 215 -1.32 -7.62 8.66
C VAL A 215 -1.55 -9.01 8.11
N ILE A 216 -0.78 -10.00 8.59
CA ILE A 216 -0.77 -11.34 8.03
C ILE A 216 -1.27 -12.35 9.07
N THR A 217 -2.19 -13.23 8.70
CA THR A 217 -2.61 -14.35 9.55
C THR A 217 -2.47 -15.68 8.79
N PRO A 218 -2.25 -16.80 9.47
CA PRO A 218 -2.40 -18.09 8.82
C PRO A 218 -3.88 -18.36 8.52
N THR A 219 -4.15 -19.03 7.41
CA THR A 219 -5.53 -19.49 7.11
C THR A 219 -6.01 -20.57 8.07
N ASP A 220 -5.11 -21.45 8.51
CA ASP A 220 -5.30 -22.42 9.60
C ASP A 220 -4.38 -22.05 10.77
N PRO A 221 -4.92 -21.68 11.96
CA PRO A 221 -4.12 -21.30 13.12
C PRO A 221 -3.26 -22.45 13.68
N ASN A 222 -3.51 -23.70 13.29
CA ASN A 222 -2.68 -24.84 13.68
C ASN A 222 -1.46 -25.02 12.77
N ASN A 223 -1.46 -24.38 11.59
CA ASN A 223 -0.33 -24.43 10.68
C ASN A 223 0.71 -23.37 11.08
N VAL A 224 1.73 -23.83 11.80
CA VAL A 224 2.73 -22.94 12.37
C VAL A 224 3.80 -22.47 11.39
N GLY A 225 3.89 -23.08 10.19
CA GLY A 225 4.90 -22.75 9.18
C GLY A 225 6.03 -23.78 9.11
N PRO A 226 7.22 -23.40 8.60
CA PRO A 226 7.66 -22.03 8.31
C PRO A 226 6.90 -21.35 7.16
N TYR A 227 6.94 -20.02 7.13
CA TYR A 227 6.39 -19.19 6.07
C TYR A 227 7.49 -18.40 5.37
N THR A 228 7.44 -18.35 4.04
CA THR A 228 8.27 -17.50 3.19
C THR A 228 7.39 -16.77 2.19
N ILE A 229 7.57 -15.45 2.07
CA ILE A 229 6.99 -14.65 0.99
C ILE A 229 8.07 -13.81 0.32
N PHE A 230 7.83 -13.49 -0.94
CA PHE A 230 8.54 -12.44 -1.66
C PHE A 230 7.56 -11.32 -2.02
N LEU A 231 7.99 -10.08 -1.88
CA LEU A 231 7.20 -8.87 -2.09
C LEU A 231 7.92 -7.99 -3.10
N ASP A 232 7.17 -7.43 -4.05
CA ASP A 232 7.74 -6.64 -5.13
C ASP A 232 6.76 -5.58 -5.65
N ASP A 233 7.28 -4.58 -6.36
CA ASP A 233 6.54 -3.57 -7.13
C ASP A 233 5.39 -2.88 -6.37
N PHE A 234 5.73 -2.32 -5.20
CA PHE A 234 4.79 -1.51 -4.42
C PHE A 234 4.45 -0.21 -5.11
N ALA A 235 3.15 0.11 -5.18
CA ALA A 235 2.67 1.34 -5.79
C ALA A 235 1.35 1.82 -5.19
N VAL A 236 1.12 3.13 -5.32
CA VAL A 236 -0.21 3.74 -5.24
C VAL A 236 -0.71 3.97 -6.66
N VAL A 237 -1.85 3.39 -7.02
CA VAL A 237 -2.41 3.45 -8.37
C VAL A 237 -3.76 4.19 -8.37
N PRO A 238 -4.09 4.93 -9.46
CA PRO A 238 -5.30 5.74 -9.49
C PRO A 238 -6.59 4.90 -9.53
N GLU A 239 -7.67 5.44 -8.99
CA GLU A 239 -9.01 4.88 -9.22
C GLU A 239 -9.39 4.89 -10.71
N PRO A 240 -10.06 3.85 -11.25
CA PRO A 240 -10.46 3.78 -12.66
C PRO A 240 -11.26 4.99 -13.16
N GLY A 241 -12.05 5.64 -12.29
CA GLY A 241 -12.82 6.85 -12.62
C GLY A 241 -11.96 8.06 -12.99
N SER A 242 -10.75 8.16 -12.44
CA SER A 242 -9.80 9.25 -12.71
C SER A 242 -9.23 9.20 -14.13
N LEU A 243 -9.09 7.99 -14.69
CA LEU A 243 -8.64 7.79 -16.08
C LEU A 243 -9.70 8.25 -17.11
N LEU A 244 -10.98 8.05 -16.80
CA LEU A 244 -12.12 8.44 -17.66
C LEU A 244 -12.33 9.96 -17.77
N ALA A 245 -12.09 10.70 -16.69
CA ALA A 245 -12.16 12.16 -16.69
C ALA A 245 -11.12 12.81 -17.63
N ILE A 246 -9.96 12.18 -17.79
CA ILE A 246 -8.88 12.62 -18.69
C ILE A 246 -9.25 12.36 -20.16
N GLY A 247 -9.75 11.15 -20.47
CA GLY A 247 -10.12 10.77 -21.84
C GLY A 247 -11.22 11.66 -22.44
N THR A 248 -12.22 12.03 -21.64
CA THR A 248 -13.31 12.92 -22.08
C THR A 248 -12.88 14.39 -22.15
N GLY A 249 -12.00 14.84 -21.24
CA GLY A 249 -11.43 16.20 -21.26
C GLY A 249 -10.56 16.49 -22.49
N LEU A 250 -9.71 15.53 -22.90
CA LEU A 250 -8.84 15.68 -24.07
C LEU A 250 -9.62 15.73 -25.39
N ILE A 251 -10.63 14.86 -25.54
CA ILE A 251 -11.51 14.81 -26.72
C ILE A 251 -12.33 16.10 -26.84
N GLY A 252 -12.84 16.63 -25.72
CA GLY A 252 -13.55 17.90 -25.68
C GLY A 252 -12.69 19.09 -26.12
N MET A 253 -11.40 19.10 -25.76
CA MET A 253 -10.43 20.14 -26.12
C MET A 253 -10.02 20.08 -27.60
N ILE A 254 -9.78 18.88 -28.15
CA ILE A 254 -9.45 18.69 -29.58
C ILE A 254 -10.64 19.08 -30.46
N GLY A 255 -11.86 18.67 -30.08
CA GLY A 255 -13.08 19.06 -30.80
C GLY A 255 -13.30 20.59 -30.84
N PHE A 256 -12.89 21.30 -29.79
CA PHE A 256 -12.98 22.77 -29.74
C PHE A 256 -11.88 23.47 -30.56
N ALA A 257 -10.67 22.92 -30.58
CA ALA A 257 -9.55 23.44 -31.36
C ALA A 257 -9.77 23.28 -32.88
N ILE A 258 -10.32 22.14 -33.31
CA ILE A 258 -10.64 21.88 -34.72
C ILE A 258 -11.76 22.81 -35.21
N ARG A 259 -12.78 23.09 -34.38
CA ARG A 259 -13.89 23.97 -34.75
C ARG A 259 -13.51 25.45 -34.86
N ARG A 260 -12.42 25.89 -34.22
CA ARG A 260 -11.86 27.25 -34.36
C ARG A 260 -11.03 27.47 -35.63
N ARG A 261 -10.53 26.41 -36.29
CA ARG A 261 -9.76 26.51 -37.53
C ARG A 261 -10.62 26.51 -38.81
N ARG A 262 -11.93 26.32 -38.69
CA ARG A 262 -12.90 26.30 -39.82
C ARG A 262 -13.91 27.46 -39.78
N ALA A 263 -13.56 28.58 -39.16
CA ALA A 263 -14.39 29.78 -39.11
C ALA A 263 -13.54 31.03 -39.35
#